data_AF-A0AAV7RRI2-F1
#
_entry.id   AF-A0AAV7RRI2-F1
#
_cell.length_a   1.000
_cell.length_b   1.000
_cell.length_c   1.000
_cell.angle_alpha   90.00
_cell.angle_beta   90.00
_cell.angle_gamma   90.00
#
_symmetry.space_group_name_H-M   'P 1'
#
loop_
_entity.id
_entity.type
_entity.pdbx_description
1 polymer ?
#
loop_
_entity_poly.entity_id
_entity_poly.type
_entity_poly.pdbx_seq_one_letter_code
_entity_poly.pdbx_strand_id
1 'polypeptide(L)'
;MATKRLQGTVRKVVKSCIEIEEKLSTMEERTIAVEADVETLREQSVAHDRQLTDIMWKLEDQENRQRRNNLQFLGIGEGVEGNDIWAYMIKML
;
A
#
# COMPACT_ATOMS: atom_id res chain seq x y z
N MET A 1 -27.56 -55.81 -23.12
CA MET A 1 -26.18 -55.24 -23.05
C MET A 1 -26.15 -53.71 -22.99
N ALA A 2 -26.95 -52.99 -23.78
CA ALA A 2 -26.98 -51.53 -23.79
C ALA A 2 -27.40 -50.89 -22.44
N THR A 3 -28.41 -51.44 -21.78
CA THR A 3 -28.90 -50.97 -20.47
C THR A 3 -27.84 -51.02 -19.38
N LYS A 4 -27.03 -52.08 -19.34
CA LYS A 4 -25.95 -52.26 -18.35
C LYS A 4 -24.81 -51.24 -18.56
N ARG A 5 -24.50 -50.89 -19.82
CA ARG A 5 -23.54 -49.83 -20.15
C ARG A 5 -24.09 -48.45 -19.75
N LEU A 6 -25.35 -48.16 -20.07
CA LEU A 6 -26.01 -46.91 -19.69
C LEU A 6 -26.01 -46.72 -18.16
N GLN A 7 -26.34 -47.77 -17.41
CA GLN A 7 -26.33 -47.76 -15.94
C GLN A 7 -24.93 -47.52 -15.37
N GLY A 8 -23.89 -48.05 -16.01
CA GLY A 8 -22.50 -47.79 -15.66
C GLY A 8 -22.08 -46.34 -15.91
N THR A 9 -22.49 -45.76 -17.03
CA THR A 9 -22.23 -44.35 -17.35
C THR A 9 -22.94 -43.42 -16.37
N VAL A 10 -24.22 -43.69 -16.06
CA VAL A 10 -24.97 -42.91 -15.07
C VAL A 10 -24.29 -42.93 -13.70
N ARG A 11 -23.81 -44.09 -13.23
CA ARG A 11 -23.06 -44.17 -11.96
C ARG A 11 -21.76 -43.35 -11.98
N LYS A 12 -21.04 -43.34 -13.10
CA LYS A 12 -19.83 -42.53 -13.24
C LYS A 12 -20.15 -41.04 -13.17
N VAL A 13 -21.20 -40.60 -13.87
CA VAL A 13 -21.64 -39.20 -13.85
C VAL A 13 -22.06 -38.79 -12.44
N VAL A 14 -22.87 -39.60 -11.75
CA VAL A 14 -23.27 -39.32 -10.36
C VAL A 14 -22.06 -39.19 -9.44
N LYS A 15 -21.08 -40.10 -9.56
CA LYS A 15 -19.85 -40.02 -8.77
C LYS A 15 -19.08 -38.72 -9.04
N SER A 16 -18.92 -38.35 -10.32
CA SER A 16 -18.26 -37.10 -10.68
C SER A 16 -19.02 -35.86 -10.22
N CYS A 17 -20.36 -35.88 -10.19
CA CYS A 17 -21.16 -34.79 -9.64
C CYS A 17 -20.89 -34.60 -8.14
N ILE A 18 -20.83 -35.68 -7.36
CA ILE A 18 -20.51 -35.62 -5.93
C ILE A 18 -19.09 -35.05 -5.71
N GLU A 19 -18.10 -35.53 -6.47
CA GLU A 19 -16.72 -35.03 -6.38
C GLU A 19 -16.61 -33.53 -6.75
N ILE A 20 -17.44 -33.06 -7.68
CA ILE A 20 -17.49 -31.63 -8.05
C ILE A 20 -18.18 -30.82 -6.96
N GLU A 21 -19.26 -31.32 -6.37
CA GLU A 21 -19.98 -30.67 -5.27
C GLU A 21 -19.08 -30.47 -4.04
N GLU A 22 -18.31 -31.49 -3.66
CA GLU A 22 -17.32 -31.39 -2.58
C GLU A 22 -16.25 -30.34 -2.89
N LYS A 23 -15.70 -30.36 -4.10
CA LYS A 23 -14.70 -29.36 -4.51
C LYS A 23 -15.27 -27.95 -4.52
N LEU A 24 -16.50 -27.79 -5.01
CA LEU A 24 -17.17 -26.49 -5.06
C LEU A 24 -17.37 -25.94 -3.65
N SER A 25 -17.84 -26.75 -2.71
CA SER A 25 -18.00 -26.36 -1.30
C SER A 25 -16.67 -25.90 -0.70
N THR A 26 -15.56 -26.63 -0.92
CA THR A 26 -14.25 -26.19 -0.42
C THR A 26 -13.75 -24.91 -1.09
N MET A 27 -14.10 -24.68 -2.36
CA MET A 27 -13.74 -23.45 -3.06
C MET A 27 -14.54 -22.26 -2.56
N GLU A 28 -15.83 -22.45 -2.25
CA GLU A 28 -16.70 -21.41 -1.69
C GLU A 28 -16.19 -20.96 -0.33
N GLU A 29 -15.87 -21.90 0.58
CA GLU A 29 -15.30 -21.58 1.90
C GLU A 29 -13.99 -20.78 1.79
N ARG A 30 -13.10 -21.20 0.87
CA ARG A 30 -11.85 -20.48 0.61
C ARG A 30 -12.07 -19.10 0.04
N THR A 31 -13.07 -18.94 -0.83
CA THR A 31 -13.41 -17.65 -1.43
C THR A 31 -13.93 -16.69 -0.37
N ILE A 32 -14.81 -17.16 0.52
CA ILE A 32 -15.33 -16.37 1.64
C ILE A 32 -14.18 -15.90 2.56
N ALA A 33 -13.25 -16.80 2.90
CA ALA A 33 -12.11 -16.44 3.73
C ALA A 33 -11.21 -15.37 3.06
N VAL A 34 -10.92 -15.54 1.78
CA VAL A 34 -10.11 -14.57 1.02
C VAL A 34 -10.82 -13.23 0.87
N GLU A 35 -12.13 -13.21 0.65
CA GLU A 35 -12.92 -11.98 0.57
C GLU A 35 -12.90 -11.22 1.89
N ALA A 36 -13.01 -11.93 3.02
CA ALA A 36 -12.88 -11.33 4.35
C ALA A 36 -11.47 -10.73 4.57
N ASP A 37 -10.42 -11.48 4.23
CA ASP A 37 -9.04 -11.00 4.35
C ASP A 37 -8.79 -9.76 3.49
N VAL A 38 -9.28 -9.75 2.24
CA VAL A 38 -9.16 -8.60 1.33
C VAL A 38 -9.83 -7.36 1.92
N GLU A 39 -11.01 -7.52 2.53
CA GLU A 39 -11.69 -6.38 3.14
C GLU A 39 -10.92 -5.82 4.34
N THR A 40 -10.40 -6.69 5.21
CA THR A 40 -9.58 -6.25 6.35
C THR A 40 -8.31 -5.52 5.89
N LEU A 41 -7.64 -6.01 4.84
CA LEU A 41 -6.45 -5.37 4.28
C LEU A 41 -6.76 -4.00 3.67
N ARG A 42 -7.94 -3.85 3.05
CA ARG A 42 -8.40 -2.55 2.54
C ARG A 42 -8.61 -1.54 3.67
N GLU A 43 -9.28 -1.94 4.74
CA GLU A 43 -9.50 -1.07 5.90
C GLU A 43 -8.17 -0.64 6.53
N GLN A 44 -7.23 -1.58 6.68
CA GLN A 44 -5.89 -1.29 7.18
C GLN A 44 -5.11 -0.33 6.28
N SER A 45 -5.15 -0.53 4.96
CA SER A 45 -4.50 0.36 4.00
C SER A 45 -5.01 1.79 4.13
N VAL A 46 -6.33 1.98 4.19
CA VAL A 46 -6.94 3.31 4.37
C VAL A 46 -6.54 3.93 5.70
N ALA A 47 -6.48 3.15 6.78
CA ALA A 47 -6.03 3.64 8.08
C ALA A 47 -4.56 4.07 8.05
N HIS A 48 -3.68 3.30 7.40
CA HIS A 48 -2.27 3.64 7.25
C HIS A 48 -2.05 4.86 6.38
N ASP A 49 -2.79 5.02 5.28
CA ASP A 49 -2.69 6.22 4.42
C ASP A 49 -3.05 7.50 5.18
N ARG A 50 -4.08 7.43 6.05
CA ARG A 50 -4.44 8.55 6.93
C ARG A 50 -3.34 8.86 7.94
N GLN A 51 -2.75 7.84 8.54
CA GLN A 51 -1.63 8.00 9.49
C GLN A 51 -0.40 8.61 8.81
N LEU A 52 -0.04 8.14 7.61
CA LEU A 52 1.07 8.68 6.84
C LEU A 52 0.83 10.15 6.51
N THR A 53 -0.38 10.49 6.06
CA THR A 53 -0.74 11.88 5.77
C THR A 53 -0.59 12.76 7.02
N ASP A 54 -1.12 12.35 8.16
CA ASP A 54 -0.99 13.12 9.42
C ASP A 54 0.48 13.32 9.84
N ILE A 55 1.31 12.28 9.71
CA ILE A 55 2.74 12.37 10.03
C ILE A 55 3.46 13.32 9.06
N MET A 56 3.15 13.26 7.77
CA MET A 56 3.74 14.16 6.76
C MET A 56 3.42 15.62 7.08
N TRP A 57 2.17 15.92 7.44
CA TRP A 57 1.77 17.28 7.81
C TRP A 57 2.50 17.78 9.05
N LYS A 58 2.69 16.92 10.06
CA LYS A 58 3.48 17.25 11.25
C LYS A 58 4.95 17.49 10.91
N LEU A 59 5.51 16.68 10.01
CA LEU A 59 6.90 16.84 9.57
C LEU A 59 7.10 18.17 8.85
N GLU A 60 6.20 18.52 7.95
CA GLU A 60 6.23 19.78 7.21
C GLU A 60 6.10 20.98 8.15
N ASP A 61 5.17 20.95 9.11
CA ASP A 61 5.06 22.00 10.14
C ASP A 61 6.35 22.11 10.97
N GLN A 62 6.94 20.98 11.39
CA GLN A 62 8.20 20.98 12.12
C GLN A 62 9.35 21.57 11.29
N GLU A 63 9.48 21.19 10.02
CA GLU A 63 10.51 21.69 9.12
C GLU A 63 10.38 23.19 8.90
N ASN A 64 9.15 23.67 8.66
CA ASN A 64 8.85 25.09 8.52
C ASN A 64 9.17 25.88 9.78
N ARG A 65 8.84 25.35 10.97
CA ARG A 65 9.18 26.00 12.26
C ARG A 65 10.68 26.05 12.50
N GLN A 66 11.39 24.97 12.20
CA GLN A 66 12.85 24.91 12.37
C GLN A 66 13.57 25.86 11.43
N ARG A 67 13.11 25.99 10.18
CA ARG A 67 13.73 26.88 9.18
C ARG A 67 13.16 28.29 9.15
N ARG A 68 12.21 28.63 10.03
CA ARG A 68 11.49 29.92 10.01
C ARG A 68 12.41 31.15 9.97
N ASN A 69 13.58 31.06 10.60
CA ASN A 69 14.54 32.16 10.69
C ASN A 69 15.75 31.97 9.77
N ASN A 70 15.75 30.93 8.93
CA ASN A 70 16.86 30.66 8.02
C ASN A 70 16.68 31.52 6.76
N LEU A 71 17.75 32.21 6.37
CA LEU A 71 17.83 32.91 5.10
C LEU A 71 18.55 31.99 4.10
N GLN A 72 17.98 31.85 2.90
CA GLN A 72 18.60 31.13 1.80
C GLN A 72 19.16 32.12 0.79
N PHE A 73 20.48 32.12 0.60
CA PHE A 73 21.14 32.95 -0.39
C PHE A 73 21.45 32.12 -1.64
N LEU A 74 20.98 32.58 -2.80
CA LEU A 74 21.14 31.89 -4.09
C LEU A 74 21.95 32.76 -5.05
N GLY A 75 22.81 32.15 -5.86
CA GLY A 75 23.60 32.85 -6.86
C GLY A 75 24.83 33.60 -6.33
N ILE A 76 25.22 33.36 -5.08
CA ILE A 76 26.51 33.82 -4.54
C ILE A 76 27.62 32.90 -5.08
N GLY A 77 28.65 33.47 -5.71
CA GLY A 77 29.82 32.71 -6.15
C GLY A 77 30.63 32.19 -4.96
N GLU A 78 31.21 31.00 -5.06
CA GLU A 78 31.98 30.40 -3.96
C GLU A 78 33.25 31.21 -3.62
N GLY A 79 33.53 31.42 -2.34
CA GLY A 79 34.77 32.06 -1.86
C GLY A 79 34.75 33.59 -1.88
N VAL A 80 33.65 34.24 -2.29
CA VAL A 80 33.50 35.71 -2.26
C VAL A 80 33.46 36.27 -0.83
N GLU A 81 33.12 35.42 0.14
CA GLU A 81 33.11 35.73 1.57
C GLU A 81 34.52 35.92 2.16
N GLY A 82 35.55 35.41 1.49
CA GLY A 82 36.93 35.43 1.99
C GLY A 82 37.06 34.69 3.33
N ASN A 83 37.78 35.26 4.29
CA ASN A 83 38.01 34.61 5.60
C ASN A 83 36.96 34.97 6.67
N ASP A 84 36.03 35.87 6.39
CA ASP A 84 35.03 36.33 7.37
C ASP A 84 33.63 36.44 6.75
N ILE A 85 32.89 35.35 6.91
CA ILE A 85 31.52 35.25 6.42
C ILE A 85 30.55 36.21 7.12
N TRP A 86 30.82 36.59 8.39
CA TRP A 86 29.95 37.50 9.12
C TRP A 86 30.08 38.93 8.61
N ALA A 87 31.32 39.39 8.42
CA ALA A 87 31.58 40.71 7.83
C ALA A 87 31.06 40.79 6.39
N TYR A 88 31.14 39.69 5.63
CA TYR A 88 30.54 39.59 4.31
C TYR A 88 29.01 39.69 4.36
N MET A 89 28.34 38.91 5.22
CA MET A 89 26.87 38.95 5.33
C MET A 89 26.35 40.32 5.78
N ILE A 90 27.03 41.01 6.70
CA ILE A 90 26.64 42.36 7.16
C ILE A 90 26.69 43.39 6.02
N LYS A 91 27.58 43.22 5.04
CA LYS A 91 27.64 44.09 3.85
C LYS A 91 26.59 43.76 2.80
N MET A 92 26.07 42.53 2.81
CA MET A 92 25.13 42.02 1.82
C MET A 92 23.67 42.33 2.17
N LEU A 93 23.35 42.39 3.48
CA LEU A 93 22.06 42.80 4.03
C LEU A 93 21.91 44.34 4.07
#